data_AF-A0A3A5W1S7-F1
#
_entry.id   AF-A0A3A5W1S7-F1
#
_cell.length_a   1.000
_cell.length_b   1.000
_cell.length_c   1.000
_cell.angle_alpha   90.00
_cell.angle_beta   90.00
_cell.angle_gamma   90.00
#
_symmetry.space_group_name_H-M   'P 1'
#
loop_
_entity.id
_entity.type
_entity.pdbx_description
1 polymer ?
#
loop_
_entity_poly.entity_id
_entity_poly.type
_entity_poly.pdbx_seq_one_letter_code
_entity_poly.pdbx_strand_id
1 'polypeptide(L)'
;MFSVRLVERPLPSTDRDIDGLVQWMIETLCLVRKRGDATADQGRAGPVHRLLRDHLFGQPSRSWDAQMLADELAQQPAALNHHLSRLVETGLVGYSNEGKGWRRYYVRGGSLTNAVAYLQQHSSLIVRQRMDVLEATWDRSGDPLPVELPQDESADFSLGLVEHRPMMDGSEAERLAHWMNDFGLLGERPGQELAADSLSVCLFTTLLERNLPLSLDEAAELHGGQKARVGRILDRFRASGMVERIPRTDRLNTALWTAMTTQHQRRGEDWMLKKGGFQRLLNDQQQGALLKALAKGSLSVEDVASHLVNIEAREQMLLLNLLGGRLPMGYRMAGANPAAVQRQVQDRLDRVLRRMVRVAGLLDEAFASSN
;
A
#
# COMPACT_ATOMS: atom_id res chain seq x y z
N MET A 1 3.35 6.04 23.60
CA MET A 1 2.59 6.39 22.39
C MET A 1 2.63 5.20 21.47
N PHE A 2 1.47 4.74 21.00
CA PHE A 2 1.41 3.62 20.07
C PHE A 2 1.90 4.06 18.69
N SER A 3 2.79 3.27 18.10
CA SER A 3 3.37 3.48 16.78
C SER A 3 3.80 2.14 16.21
N VAL A 4 3.17 1.72 15.11
CA VAL A 4 3.48 0.45 14.46
C VAL A 4 3.56 0.62 12.95
N ARG A 5 4.36 -0.22 12.32
CA ARG A 5 4.32 -0.41 10.87
C ARG A 5 4.02 -1.87 10.58
N LEU A 6 3.04 -2.09 9.73
CA LEU A 6 2.57 -3.40 9.34
C LEU A 6 2.82 -3.60 7.85
N VAL A 7 3.41 -4.74 7.51
CA VAL A 7 3.56 -5.20 6.12
C VAL A 7 2.87 -6.54 5.97
N GLU A 8 2.10 -6.72 4.90
CA GLU A 8 1.46 -7.99 4.64
C GLU A 8 2.51 -9.02 4.22
N ARG A 9 2.54 -10.14 4.96
CA ARG A 9 3.33 -11.33 4.64
C ARG A 9 2.40 -12.52 4.41
N PRO A 10 2.71 -13.41 3.45
CA PRO A 10 2.00 -14.68 3.34
C PRO A 10 2.19 -15.47 4.64
N LEU A 11 1.20 -16.29 5.01
CA LEU A 11 1.36 -17.15 6.19
C LEU A 11 2.55 -18.10 5.98
N PRO A 12 3.32 -18.41 7.02
CA PRO A 12 4.40 -19.39 6.93
C PRO A 12 3.81 -20.77 6.59
N SER A 13 4.56 -21.55 5.81
CA SER A 13 4.12 -22.88 5.33
C SER A 13 4.23 -23.97 6.40
N THR A 14 5.06 -23.77 7.43
CA THR A 14 5.26 -24.68 8.55
C THR A 14 4.56 -24.13 9.80
N ASP A 15 3.46 -24.79 10.21
CA ASP A 15 2.59 -24.31 11.29
C ASP A 15 3.22 -24.34 12.69
N ARG A 16 4.41 -24.95 12.89
CA ARG A 16 5.03 -25.11 14.23
C ARG A 16 6.53 -24.78 14.31
N ASP A 17 7.10 -24.23 13.25
CA ASP A 17 8.50 -23.77 13.31
C ASP A 17 8.55 -22.44 14.10
N ILE A 18 8.94 -22.50 15.38
CA ILE A 18 9.05 -21.33 16.25
C ILE A 18 9.94 -20.26 15.61
N ASP A 19 11.06 -20.64 15.01
CA ASP A 19 11.97 -19.68 14.37
C ASP A 19 11.32 -18.97 13.19
N GLY A 20 10.61 -19.74 12.36
CA GLY A 20 9.86 -19.24 11.22
C GLY A 20 8.73 -18.29 11.62
N LEU A 21 7.99 -18.64 12.67
CA LEU A 21 6.88 -17.84 13.19
C LEU A 21 7.36 -16.53 13.86
N VAL A 22 8.43 -16.59 14.66
CA VAL A 22 9.07 -15.39 15.23
C VAL A 22 9.61 -14.49 14.12
N GLN A 23 10.25 -15.06 13.11
CA GLN A 23 10.77 -14.31 11.97
C GLN A 23 9.63 -13.64 11.17
N TRP A 24 8.52 -14.34 10.98
CA TRP A 24 7.33 -13.79 10.35
C TRP A 24 6.78 -12.57 11.11
N MET A 25 6.75 -12.61 12.45
CA MET A 25 6.34 -11.48 13.28
C MET A 25 7.30 -10.29 13.13
N ILE A 26 8.60 -10.53 13.13
CA ILE A 26 9.63 -9.49 12.93
C ILE A 26 9.46 -8.77 11.60
N GLU A 27 9.22 -9.52 10.52
CA GLU A 27 9.04 -8.96 9.18
C GLU A 27 7.72 -8.21 9.04
N THR A 28 6.63 -8.77 9.58
CA THR A 28 5.29 -8.15 9.55
C THR A 28 5.28 -6.83 10.30
N LEU A 29 5.94 -6.75 11.46
CA LEU A 29 6.04 -5.55 12.31
C LEU A 29 7.21 -4.62 11.93
N CYS A 30 7.96 -4.97 10.88
CA CYS A 30 9.15 -4.25 10.42
C CYS A 30 10.15 -3.95 11.56
N LEU A 31 10.35 -4.87 12.51
CA LEU A 31 11.14 -4.61 13.73
C LEU A 31 12.63 -4.42 13.45
N VAL A 32 13.12 -4.98 12.34
CA VAL A 32 14.49 -4.85 11.86
C VAL A 32 14.47 -4.13 10.52
N ARG A 33 15.32 -3.11 10.35
CA ARG A 33 15.50 -2.43 9.06
C ARG A 33 16.24 -3.36 8.11
N LYS A 34 15.81 -3.41 6.85
CA LYS A 34 16.33 -4.21 5.71
C LYS A 34 17.61 -5.01 6.01
N ARG A 35 17.49 -6.34 5.95
CA ARG A 35 18.61 -7.29 5.90
C ARG A 35 19.58 -6.87 4.79
N GLY A 36 20.87 -6.73 5.12
CA GLY A 36 21.90 -6.95 4.10
C GLY A 36 21.94 -8.44 3.78
N ASP A 37 22.33 -8.81 2.55
CA ASP A 37 22.43 -10.21 2.07
C ASP A 37 23.42 -11.09 2.87
N ALA A 38 24.01 -10.59 3.96
CA ALA A 38 25.14 -11.18 4.67
C ALA A 38 24.81 -11.68 6.09
N THR A 39 23.61 -12.22 6.33
CA THR A 39 23.35 -13.02 7.55
C THR A 39 23.07 -14.46 7.13
N ALA A 40 24.04 -15.34 7.38
CA ALA A 40 24.07 -16.74 6.92
C ALA A 40 22.88 -17.59 7.41
N ASP A 41 22.09 -17.08 8.34
CA ASP A 41 21.00 -17.72 9.05
C ASP A 41 19.64 -17.00 8.86
N GLN A 42 19.54 -16.10 7.88
CA GLN A 42 18.36 -15.23 7.68
C GLN A 42 18.05 -14.32 8.88
N GLY A 43 19.01 -14.06 9.77
CA GLY A 43 18.84 -13.22 10.96
C GLY A 43 18.25 -13.94 12.17
N ARG A 44 18.15 -15.27 12.16
CA ARG A 44 17.62 -16.10 13.27
C ARG A 44 18.49 -16.02 14.54
N ALA A 45 19.79 -15.76 14.43
CA ALA A 45 20.70 -15.49 15.55
C ALA A 45 20.75 -13.99 15.92
N GLY A 46 20.00 -13.13 15.21
CA GLY A 46 19.95 -11.71 15.46
C GLY A 46 19.43 -11.40 16.88
N PRO A 47 19.86 -10.29 17.49
CA PRO A 47 19.49 -9.96 18.87
C PRO A 47 17.98 -9.77 19.04
N VAL A 48 17.27 -9.24 18.04
CA VAL A 48 15.80 -9.11 18.08
C VAL A 48 15.11 -10.46 18.01
N HIS A 49 15.62 -11.39 17.20
CA HIS A 49 15.03 -12.73 17.08
C HIS A 49 15.15 -13.48 18.41
N ARG A 50 16.36 -13.56 18.97
CA ARG A 50 16.60 -14.19 20.28
C ARG A 50 15.83 -13.49 21.42
N LEU A 51 15.81 -12.16 21.44
CA LEU A 51 15.01 -11.38 22.39
C LEU A 51 13.53 -11.82 22.40
N LEU A 52 12.94 -11.96 21.22
CA LEU A 52 11.54 -12.37 21.08
C LEU A 52 11.35 -13.85 21.38
N ARG A 53 12.18 -14.72 20.78
CA ARG A 53 12.07 -16.17 20.89
C ARG A 53 12.27 -16.65 22.33
N ASP A 54 13.38 -16.29 22.95
CA ASP A 54 13.87 -16.95 24.16
C ASP A 54 13.36 -16.28 25.45
N HIS A 55 12.99 -15.00 25.37
CA HIS A 55 12.65 -14.19 26.55
C HIS A 55 11.23 -13.66 26.53
N LEU A 56 10.85 -12.85 25.53
CA LEU A 56 9.54 -12.22 25.54
C LEU A 56 8.41 -13.20 25.19
N PHE A 57 8.46 -13.82 24.01
CA PHE A 57 7.43 -14.78 23.59
C PHE A 57 7.61 -16.15 24.23
N GLY A 58 8.86 -16.57 24.47
CA GLY A 58 9.16 -17.84 25.15
C GLY A 58 8.84 -17.84 26.64
N GLN A 59 8.85 -16.67 27.31
CA GLN A 59 8.53 -16.53 28.74
C GLN A 59 7.56 -15.36 28.98
N PRO A 60 6.31 -15.44 28.47
CA PRO A 60 5.39 -14.29 28.44
C PRO A 60 4.85 -13.90 29.83
N SER A 61 4.95 -14.78 30.83
CA SER A 61 4.60 -14.51 32.23
C SER A 61 5.73 -13.85 33.03
N ARG A 62 6.93 -13.75 32.46
CA ARG A 62 8.10 -13.15 33.10
C ARG A 62 8.28 -11.70 32.67
N SER A 63 8.75 -10.87 33.59
CA SER A 63 9.20 -9.51 33.30
C SER A 63 10.73 -9.44 33.29
N TRP A 64 11.24 -8.54 32.47
CA TRP A 64 12.66 -8.43 32.15
C TRP A 64 13.11 -6.99 32.26
N ASP A 65 14.20 -6.72 32.97
CA ASP A 65 14.87 -5.42 32.85
C ASP A 65 15.90 -5.44 31.71
N ALA A 66 16.31 -4.25 31.27
CA ALA A 66 17.23 -4.11 30.14
C ALA A 66 18.62 -4.70 30.42
N GLN A 67 19.04 -4.77 31.69
CA GLN A 67 20.34 -5.33 32.07
C GLN A 67 20.30 -6.86 31.99
N MET A 68 19.26 -7.48 32.54
CA MET A 68 19.05 -8.94 32.44
C MET A 68 19.06 -9.41 30.99
N LEU A 69 18.34 -8.71 30.10
CA LEU A 69 18.30 -9.04 28.68
C LEU A 69 19.65 -8.81 27.99
N ALA A 70 20.38 -7.77 28.39
CA ALA A 70 21.70 -7.48 27.84
C ALA A 70 22.70 -8.58 28.19
N ASP A 71 22.68 -9.05 29.44
CA ASP A 71 23.54 -10.11 29.93
C ASP A 71 23.21 -11.44 29.22
N GLU A 72 21.92 -11.81 29.10
CA GLU A 72 21.50 -13.07 28.46
C GLU A 72 21.75 -13.07 26.93
N LEU A 73 21.60 -11.92 26.26
CA LEU A 73 21.83 -11.80 24.81
C LEU A 73 23.29 -11.53 24.44
N ALA A 74 24.17 -11.35 25.42
CA ALA A 74 25.55 -10.87 25.27
C ALA A 74 25.61 -9.58 24.43
N GLN A 75 24.79 -8.60 24.80
CA GLN A 75 24.69 -7.29 24.15
C GLN A 75 24.89 -6.17 25.17
N GLN A 76 25.15 -4.95 24.69
CA GLN A 76 25.14 -3.77 25.55
C GLN A 76 23.69 -3.32 25.81
N PRO A 77 23.30 -2.91 27.04
CA PRO A 77 21.94 -2.45 27.33
C PRO A 77 21.46 -1.32 26.40
N ALA A 78 22.36 -0.41 26.03
CA ALA A 78 22.08 0.67 25.10
C ALA A 78 21.65 0.18 23.70
N ALA A 79 22.17 -0.97 23.24
CA ALA A 79 21.81 -1.56 21.96
C ALA A 79 20.38 -2.15 21.97
N LEU A 80 19.92 -2.64 23.13
CA LEU A 80 18.57 -3.19 23.30
C LEU A 80 17.50 -2.11 23.46
N ASN A 81 17.84 -0.95 24.04
CA ASN A 81 16.88 0.14 24.29
C ASN A 81 16.10 0.56 23.05
N HIS A 82 16.74 0.60 21.88
CA HIS A 82 16.05 0.91 20.62
C HIS A 82 15.00 -0.16 20.27
N HIS A 83 15.36 -1.44 20.38
CA HIS A 83 14.45 -2.56 20.08
C HIS A 83 13.30 -2.66 21.08
N LEU A 84 13.58 -2.50 22.37
CA LEU A 84 12.57 -2.50 23.43
C LEU A 84 11.61 -1.32 23.30
N SER A 85 12.12 -0.12 23.00
CA SER A 85 11.25 1.06 22.77
C SER A 85 10.32 0.82 21.59
N ARG A 86 10.85 0.28 20.48
CA ARG A 86 10.02 -0.08 19.32
C ARG A 86 8.98 -1.14 19.62
N LEU A 87 9.32 -2.17 20.39
CA LEU A 87 8.37 -3.21 20.80
C LEU A 87 7.27 -2.65 21.70
N VAL A 88 7.62 -1.73 22.60
CA VAL A 88 6.63 -1.00 23.42
C VAL A 88 5.72 -0.14 22.56
N GLU A 89 6.27 0.55 21.56
CA GLU A 89 5.49 1.35 20.60
C GLU A 89 4.50 0.49 19.79
N THR A 90 4.87 -0.75 19.42
CA THR A 90 3.92 -1.66 18.73
C THR A 90 2.71 -2.06 19.59
N GLY A 91 2.78 -1.85 20.91
CA GLY A 91 1.75 -2.28 21.84
C GLY A 91 1.83 -3.76 22.25
N LEU A 92 2.74 -4.57 21.68
CA LEU A 92 2.93 -5.95 22.11
C LEU A 92 3.58 -6.06 23.50
N VAL A 93 4.48 -5.13 23.80
CA VAL A 93 5.22 -5.09 25.06
C VAL A 93 4.73 -3.93 25.92
N GLY A 94 4.53 -4.20 27.21
CA GLY A 94 4.29 -3.21 28.25
C GLY A 94 5.55 -2.98 29.06
N TYR A 95 5.55 -1.93 29.88
CA TYR A 95 6.56 -1.79 30.92
C TYR A 95 5.94 -1.27 32.21
N SER A 96 6.50 -1.66 33.35
CA SER A 96 6.25 -1.06 34.66
C SER A 96 7.46 -0.24 35.10
N ASN A 97 7.21 0.86 35.81
CA ASN A 97 8.26 1.65 36.44
C ASN A 97 8.40 1.19 37.90
N GLU A 98 9.56 0.64 38.26
CA GLU A 98 9.82 0.17 39.63
C GLU A 98 10.59 1.21 40.49
N GLY A 99 10.57 2.48 40.06
CA GLY A 99 11.32 3.57 40.69
C GLY A 99 12.73 3.75 40.11
N LYS A 100 13.34 4.92 40.37
CA LYS A 100 14.69 5.32 39.92
C LYS A 100 14.96 5.19 38.39
N GLY A 101 13.91 5.22 37.57
CA GLY A 101 14.02 5.12 36.11
C GLY A 101 14.22 3.69 35.59
N TRP A 102 14.11 2.67 36.44
CA TRP A 102 14.16 1.28 36.01
C TRP A 102 12.81 0.82 35.43
N ARG A 103 12.89 0.20 34.25
CA ARG A 103 11.74 -0.34 33.53
C ARG A 103 11.85 -1.84 33.48
N ARG A 104 10.77 -2.53 33.84
CA ARG A 104 10.59 -3.96 33.57
C ARG A 104 9.62 -4.13 32.40
N TYR A 105 10.09 -4.79 31.36
CA TYR A 105 9.36 -5.09 30.14
C TYR A 105 8.67 -6.44 30.24
N TYR A 106 7.43 -6.54 29.73
CA TYR A 106 6.64 -7.76 29.75
C TYR A 106 5.72 -7.84 28.54
N VAL A 107 5.29 -9.04 28.14
CA VAL A 107 4.29 -9.22 27.08
C VAL A 107 2.91 -8.82 27.60
N ARG A 108 2.23 -7.92 26.90
CA ARG A 108 0.93 -7.42 27.37
C ARG A 108 -0.11 -8.54 27.41
N GLY A 109 -0.87 -8.61 28.49
CA GLY A 109 -1.90 -9.63 28.67
C GLY A 109 -1.36 -11.04 28.96
N GLY A 110 -0.06 -11.20 29.19
CA GLY A 110 0.53 -12.46 29.68
C GLY A 110 0.67 -13.59 28.64
N SER A 111 0.28 -13.36 27.38
CA SER A 111 0.51 -14.27 26.25
C SER A 111 0.62 -13.49 24.95
N LEU A 112 1.18 -14.08 23.90
CA LEU A 112 1.30 -13.39 22.62
C LEU A 112 -0.07 -13.19 21.97
N THR A 113 -0.98 -14.14 22.11
CA THR A 113 -2.37 -14.03 21.63
C THR A 113 -3.07 -12.81 22.22
N ASN A 114 -2.94 -12.58 23.53
CA ASN A 114 -3.53 -11.42 24.19
C ASN A 114 -2.87 -10.11 23.75
N ALA A 115 -1.52 -10.09 23.65
CA ALA A 115 -0.79 -8.92 23.17
C ALA A 115 -1.21 -8.52 21.74
N VAL A 116 -1.38 -9.51 20.85
CA VAL A 116 -1.86 -9.27 19.48
C VAL A 116 -3.32 -8.82 19.46
N ALA A 117 -4.17 -9.30 20.36
CA ALA A 117 -5.54 -8.81 20.49
C ALA A 117 -5.60 -7.32 20.85
N TYR A 118 -4.74 -6.86 21.78
CA TYR A 118 -4.59 -5.43 22.07
C TYR A 118 -4.11 -4.64 20.85
N LEU A 119 -3.09 -5.12 20.14
CA LEU A 119 -2.58 -4.48 18.92
C LEU A 119 -3.67 -4.36 17.86
N GLN A 120 -4.45 -5.43 17.64
CA GLN A 120 -5.54 -5.48 16.69
C GLN A 120 -6.60 -4.41 17.00
N GLN A 121 -7.10 -4.39 18.24
CA GLN A 121 -8.11 -3.41 18.67
C GLN A 121 -7.60 -1.97 18.51
N HIS A 122 -6.36 -1.70 18.95
CA HIS A 122 -5.77 -0.38 18.88
C HIS A 122 -5.55 0.07 17.42
N SER A 123 -5.05 -0.82 16.57
CA SER A 123 -4.80 -0.54 15.15
C SER A 123 -6.10 -0.21 14.39
N SER A 124 -7.16 -1.00 14.59
CA SER A 124 -8.47 -0.73 13.99
C SER A 124 -9.08 0.57 14.52
N LEU A 125 -8.88 0.90 15.80
CA LEU A 125 -9.35 2.16 16.37
C LEU A 125 -8.66 3.38 15.76
N ILE A 126 -7.32 3.33 15.61
CA ILE A 126 -6.56 4.42 14.99
C ILE A 126 -7.03 4.68 13.55
N VAL A 127 -7.21 3.64 12.74
CA VAL A 127 -7.71 3.82 11.36
C VAL A 127 -9.07 4.50 11.37
N ARG A 128 -10.00 4.08 12.23
CA ARG A 128 -11.32 4.71 12.32
C ARG A 128 -11.26 6.18 12.73
N GLN A 129 -10.43 6.52 13.72
CA GLN A 129 -10.36 7.89 14.26
C GLN A 129 -9.58 8.84 13.37
N ARG A 130 -8.56 8.34 12.67
CA ARG A 130 -7.60 9.19 11.96
C ARG A 130 -7.93 9.39 10.50
N MET A 131 -8.86 8.62 9.94
CA MET A 131 -9.33 8.80 8.56
C MET A 131 -10.25 10.02 8.39
N ASP A 132 -10.79 10.59 9.48
CA ASP A 132 -11.60 11.82 9.47
C ASP A 132 -10.86 13.01 8.81
N VAL A 133 -9.51 13.00 8.82
CA VAL A 133 -8.69 14.00 8.12
C VAL A 133 -8.95 13.99 6.61
N LEU A 134 -9.24 12.83 6.03
CA LEU A 134 -9.60 12.72 4.63
C LEU A 134 -10.93 13.43 4.36
N GLU A 135 -11.92 13.33 5.24
CA GLU A 135 -13.21 14.02 5.06
C GLU A 135 -13.05 15.53 4.97
N ALA A 136 -12.17 16.11 5.79
CA ALA A 136 -11.91 17.55 5.78
C ALA A 136 -11.14 18.05 4.54
N THR A 137 -10.42 17.16 3.85
CA THR A 137 -9.52 17.51 2.72
C THR A 137 -10.00 16.96 1.39
N TRP A 138 -11.17 16.32 1.35
CA TRP A 138 -11.72 15.68 0.16
C TRP A 138 -12.51 16.69 -0.69
N ASP A 139 -12.02 16.96 -1.90
CA ASP A 139 -12.66 17.89 -2.85
C ASP A 139 -13.15 17.17 -4.13
N ARG A 140 -13.22 15.84 -4.08
CA ARG A 140 -13.71 15.03 -5.19
C ARG A 140 -15.21 14.79 -5.13
N SER A 141 -15.87 14.89 -6.28
CA SER A 141 -17.28 14.48 -6.43
C SER A 141 -17.47 12.97 -6.24
N GLY A 142 -16.44 12.16 -6.52
CA GLY A 142 -16.51 10.70 -6.41
C GLY A 142 -17.16 10.02 -7.61
N ASP A 143 -17.37 10.76 -8.71
CA ASP A 143 -17.99 10.22 -9.90
C ASP A 143 -17.17 9.04 -10.46
N PRO A 144 -17.82 7.91 -10.78
CA PRO A 144 -17.14 6.78 -11.38
C PRO A 144 -16.61 7.17 -12.76
N LEU A 145 -15.59 6.47 -13.22
CA LEU A 145 -15.20 6.59 -14.61
C LEU A 145 -16.34 6.08 -15.52
N PRO A 146 -16.48 6.59 -16.76
CA PRO A 146 -17.44 6.08 -17.72
C PRO A 146 -17.34 4.56 -17.91
N VAL A 147 -16.13 4.03 -17.72
CA VAL A 147 -15.85 2.61 -17.66
C VAL A 147 -14.91 2.36 -16.49
N GLU A 148 -15.37 1.59 -15.50
CA GLU A 148 -14.51 1.10 -14.44
C GLU A 148 -14.04 -0.32 -14.75
N LEU A 149 -12.72 -0.49 -14.71
CA LEU A 149 -12.09 -1.80 -14.84
C LEU A 149 -11.48 -2.16 -13.49
N PRO A 150 -11.57 -3.44 -13.09
CA PRO A 150 -10.95 -3.88 -11.85
C PRO A 150 -9.43 -3.67 -11.92
N GLN A 151 -8.85 -3.44 -10.76
CA GLN A 151 -7.39 -3.36 -10.61
C GLN A 151 -6.76 -4.72 -10.95
N ASP A 152 -5.81 -4.73 -11.90
CA ASP A 152 -5.12 -5.96 -12.32
C ASP A 152 -4.23 -6.56 -11.21
N GLU A 153 -3.57 -5.71 -10.41
CA GLU A 153 -2.61 -6.16 -9.39
C GLU A 153 -2.60 -5.23 -8.17
N SER A 154 -2.86 -5.78 -6.98
CA SER A 154 -2.73 -5.06 -5.71
C SER A 154 -1.26 -5.02 -5.27
N ALA A 155 -0.72 -3.83 -5.02
CA ALA A 155 0.62 -3.68 -4.44
C ALA A 155 0.68 -4.34 -3.05
N ASP A 156 1.83 -4.87 -2.63
CA ASP A 156 2.02 -5.43 -1.29
C ASP A 156 1.61 -4.43 -0.21
N PHE A 157 0.79 -4.86 0.75
CA PHE A 157 0.26 -3.95 1.76
C PHE A 157 1.36 -3.50 2.72
N SER A 158 1.43 -2.20 2.97
CA SER A 158 2.29 -1.60 3.98
C SER A 158 1.61 -0.37 4.57
N LEU A 159 1.40 -0.36 5.89
CA LEU A 159 0.72 0.72 6.59
C LEU A 159 1.49 1.12 7.86
N GLY A 160 1.77 2.42 8.01
CA GLY A 160 2.13 2.99 9.31
C GLY A 160 0.87 3.33 10.10
N LEU A 161 0.93 3.22 11.42
CA LEU A 161 -0.15 3.65 12.31
C LEU A 161 0.48 4.30 13.54
N VAL A 162 0.21 5.58 13.75
CA VAL A 162 0.63 6.31 14.93
C VAL A 162 -0.61 6.84 15.63
N GLU A 163 -0.65 6.66 16.94
CA GLU A 163 -1.70 7.18 17.82
C GLU A 163 -1.91 8.68 17.63
N HIS A 164 -3.12 9.16 17.89
CA HIS A 164 -3.38 10.59 17.86
C HIS A 164 -2.44 11.32 18.82
N ARG A 165 -1.89 12.43 18.34
CA ARG A 165 -1.08 13.36 19.12
C ARG A 165 -1.57 14.77 18.87
N PRO A 166 -1.49 15.68 19.86
CA PRO A 166 -1.75 17.09 19.65
C PRO A 166 -0.95 17.57 18.45
N MET A 167 -1.64 18.07 17.42
CA MET A 167 -0.99 18.67 16.27
C MET A 167 -0.51 20.06 16.69
N MET A 168 0.70 20.43 16.25
CA MET A 168 1.18 21.81 16.40
C MET A 168 0.25 22.74 15.60
N ASP A 169 0.08 23.98 16.06
CA ASP A 169 -0.57 25.02 15.27
C ASP A 169 0.18 25.15 13.94
N GLY A 170 -0.52 24.88 12.84
CA GLY A 170 0.06 24.79 11.51
C GLY A 170 -1.00 24.82 10.42
N SER A 171 -0.56 25.09 9.20
CA SER A 171 -1.40 25.06 8.01
C SER A 171 -2.04 23.68 7.77
N GLU A 172 -3.09 23.62 6.95
CA GLU A 172 -3.71 22.36 6.55
C GLU A 172 -2.73 21.41 5.86
N ALA A 173 -1.82 21.93 5.04
CA ALA A 173 -0.81 21.13 4.35
C ALA A 173 0.24 20.55 5.31
N GLU A 174 0.63 21.27 6.37
CA GLU A 174 1.50 20.72 7.43
C GLU A 174 0.79 19.61 8.21
N ARG A 175 -0.50 19.81 8.53
CA ARG A 175 -1.33 18.77 9.17
C ARG A 175 -1.45 17.53 8.30
N LEU A 176 -1.64 17.70 6.99
CA LEU A 176 -1.66 16.60 6.02
C LEU A 176 -0.30 15.89 5.97
N ALA A 177 0.81 16.60 5.88
CA ALA A 177 2.15 16.01 5.86
C ALA A 177 2.43 15.15 7.11
N HIS A 178 2.05 15.64 8.29
CA HIS A 178 2.18 14.86 9.53
C HIS A 178 1.27 13.64 9.54
N TRP A 179 0.03 13.76 9.08
CA TRP A 179 -0.88 12.62 8.92
C TRP A 179 -0.31 11.58 7.94
N MET A 180 0.21 12.03 6.80
CA MET A 180 0.84 11.16 5.79
C MET A 180 2.07 10.43 6.36
N ASN A 181 2.87 11.10 7.19
CA ASN A 181 3.99 10.46 7.89
C ASN A 181 3.50 9.36 8.84
N ASP A 182 2.46 9.65 9.62
CA ASP A 182 1.90 8.74 10.62
C ASP A 182 1.32 7.47 9.96
N PHE A 183 0.77 7.61 8.75
CA PHE A 183 0.32 6.48 7.92
C PHE A 183 1.44 5.80 7.10
N GLY A 184 2.68 6.29 7.19
CA GLY A 184 3.86 5.73 6.51
C GLY A 184 3.98 6.12 5.03
N LEU A 185 3.16 7.05 4.53
CA LEU A 185 3.15 7.50 3.13
C LEU A 185 4.41 8.30 2.76
N LEU A 186 5.12 8.86 3.74
CA LEU A 186 6.36 9.60 3.52
C LEU A 186 7.63 8.72 3.66
N GLY A 187 7.47 7.43 3.95
CA GLY A 187 8.56 6.47 4.09
C GLY A 187 9.07 6.31 5.52
N GLU A 188 10.27 5.75 5.71
CA GLU A 188 10.89 5.57 7.04
C GLU A 188 11.58 6.83 7.58
N ARG A 189 12.13 7.62 6.68
CA ARG A 189 12.90 8.83 6.99
C ARG A 189 12.37 9.92 6.07
N PRO A 190 11.25 10.56 6.45
CA PRO A 190 10.59 11.53 5.59
C PRO A 190 11.55 12.69 5.25
N GLY A 191 12.33 13.17 6.22
CA GLY A 191 13.27 14.26 5.98
C GLY A 191 12.55 15.47 5.38
N GLN A 192 12.98 15.88 4.18
CA GLN A 192 12.34 16.96 3.42
C GLN A 192 10.91 16.65 2.95
N GLU A 193 10.51 15.38 2.87
CA GLU A 193 9.13 15.00 2.51
C GLU A 193 8.11 15.36 3.61
N LEU A 194 8.56 15.74 4.80
CA LEU A 194 7.68 16.24 5.86
C LEU A 194 7.22 17.69 5.62
N ALA A 195 7.86 18.40 4.70
CA ALA A 195 7.46 19.76 4.34
C ALA A 195 6.10 19.75 3.63
N ALA A 196 5.29 20.78 3.90
CA ALA A 196 3.95 20.95 3.34
C ALA A 196 3.92 21.07 1.82
N ASP A 197 4.99 21.61 1.22
CA ASP A 197 5.19 21.78 -0.22
C ASP A 197 5.98 20.62 -0.86
N SER A 198 6.24 19.55 -0.11
CA SER A 198 6.97 18.40 -0.64
C SER A 198 6.19 17.70 -1.75
N LEU A 199 6.94 17.08 -2.68
CA LEU A 199 6.37 16.34 -3.80
C LEU A 199 5.34 15.30 -3.35
N SER A 200 5.58 14.59 -2.25
CA SER A 200 4.62 13.61 -1.74
C SER A 200 3.30 14.26 -1.33
N VAL A 201 3.35 15.37 -0.60
CA VAL A 201 2.15 16.08 -0.13
C VAL A 201 1.38 16.64 -1.32
N CYS A 202 2.04 17.33 -2.24
CA CYS A 202 1.42 17.86 -3.45
C CYS A 202 0.74 16.78 -4.31
N LEU A 203 1.40 15.62 -4.50
CA LEU A 203 0.82 14.49 -5.22
C LEU A 203 -0.42 13.95 -4.51
N PHE A 204 -0.39 13.81 -3.18
CA PHE A 204 -1.52 13.29 -2.42
C PHE A 204 -2.70 14.26 -2.45
N THR A 205 -2.46 15.56 -2.27
CA THR A 205 -3.46 16.62 -2.40
C THR A 205 -4.16 16.57 -3.76
N THR A 206 -3.40 16.45 -4.87
CA THR A 206 -4.01 16.31 -6.20
C THR A 206 -4.90 15.07 -6.33
N LEU A 207 -4.58 13.96 -5.65
CA LEU A 207 -5.43 12.76 -5.66
C LEU A 207 -6.72 12.94 -4.86
N LEU A 208 -6.73 13.82 -3.85
CA LEU A 208 -7.91 14.19 -3.06
C LEU A 208 -8.84 15.17 -3.77
N GLU A 209 -8.33 15.90 -4.77
CA GLU A 209 -9.08 16.90 -5.57
C GLU A 209 -9.57 16.33 -6.91
N ARG A 210 -8.87 15.33 -7.47
CA ARG A 210 -9.09 14.87 -8.85
C ARG A 210 -9.84 13.55 -8.95
N ASN A 211 -10.95 13.52 -9.69
CA ASN A 211 -11.69 12.28 -10.00
C ASN A 211 -10.97 11.39 -11.03
N LEU A 212 -10.41 12.00 -12.08
CA LEU A 212 -9.73 11.26 -13.15
C LEU A 212 -8.38 10.72 -12.67
N PRO A 213 -7.96 9.51 -13.08
CA PRO A 213 -6.67 8.97 -12.70
C PRO A 213 -5.53 9.85 -13.20
N LEU A 214 -4.58 10.12 -12.31
CA LEU A 214 -3.39 10.90 -12.57
C LEU A 214 -2.32 10.01 -13.21
N SER A 215 -1.88 10.35 -14.43
CA SER A 215 -0.75 9.65 -15.05
C SER A 215 0.60 10.12 -14.48
N LEU A 216 1.64 9.31 -14.67
CA LEU A 216 2.99 9.67 -14.23
C LEU A 216 3.55 10.90 -14.97
N ASP A 217 3.18 11.06 -16.23
CA ASP A 217 3.64 12.19 -17.06
C ASP A 217 2.97 13.50 -16.61
N GLU A 218 1.64 13.49 -16.45
CA GLU A 218 0.89 14.64 -15.90
C GLU A 218 1.38 15.00 -14.49
N ALA A 219 1.61 14.01 -13.63
CA ALA A 219 2.09 14.23 -12.27
C ALA A 219 3.48 14.91 -12.23
N ALA A 220 4.39 14.47 -13.09
CA ALA A 220 5.73 15.05 -13.20
C ALA A 220 5.71 16.45 -13.81
N GLU A 221 4.76 16.73 -14.71
CA GLU A 221 4.55 18.06 -15.29
C GLU A 221 3.97 19.04 -14.27
N LEU A 222 2.96 18.61 -13.49
CA LEU A 222 2.27 19.46 -12.51
C LEU A 222 3.15 19.83 -11.30
N HIS A 223 3.85 18.85 -10.73
CA HIS A 223 4.55 19.00 -9.45
C HIS A 223 6.08 18.96 -9.58
N GLY A 224 6.58 18.77 -10.81
CA GLY A 224 7.99 18.59 -11.07
C GLY A 224 8.53 17.24 -10.60
N GLY A 225 9.84 17.06 -10.79
CA GLY A 225 10.56 15.87 -10.37
C GLY A 225 10.65 14.79 -11.46
N GLN A 226 11.52 13.80 -11.21
CA GLN A 226 11.73 12.70 -12.15
C GLN A 226 10.55 11.72 -12.12
N LYS A 227 10.08 11.28 -13.29
CA LYS A 227 9.00 10.29 -13.45
C LYS A 227 9.20 9.04 -12.58
N ALA A 228 10.44 8.56 -12.47
CA ALA A 228 10.79 7.40 -11.63
C ALA A 228 10.65 7.68 -10.12
N ARG A 229 10.84 8.93 -9.67
CA ARG A 229 10.59 9.32 -8.27
C ARG A 229 9.09 9.41 -8.00
N VAL A 230 8.33 10.05 -8.89
CA VAL A 230 6.86 10.15 -8.79
C VAL A 230 6.23 8.75 -8.73
N GLY A 231 6.64 7.85 -9.62
CA GLY A 231 6.14 6.46 -9.62
C GLY A 231 6.39 5.75 -8.29
N ARG A 232 7.59 5.88 -7.70
CA ARG A 232 7.91 5.28 -6.40
C ARG A 232 7.09 5.86 -5.24
N ILE A 233 6.74 7.14 -5.29
CA ILE A 233 5.88 7.79 -4.28
C ILE A 233 4.45 7.24 -4.41
N LEU A 234 3.90 7.24 -5.61
CA LEU A 234 2.54 6.76 -5.86
C LEU A 234 2.38 5.26 -5.57
N ASP A 235 3.38 4.43 -5.89
CA ASP A 235 3.37 3.01 -5.50
C ASP A 235 3.41 2.81 -3.99
N ARG A 236 4.02 3.73 -3.23
CA ARG A 236 3.96 3.70 -1.76
C ARG A 236 2.57 4.06 -1.25
N PHE A 237 1.88 5.02 -1.88
CA PHE A 237 0.48 5.30 -1.56
C PHE A 237 -0.43 4.12 -1.91
N ARG A 238 -0.11 3.36 -2.96
CA ARG A 238 -0.82 2.11 -3.29
C ARG A 238 -0.59 1.02 -2.25
N ALA A 239 0.61 0.92 -1.71
CA ALA A 239 0.93 -0.05 -0.66
C ALA A 239 0.06 0.17 0.60
N SER A 240 -0.33 1.41 0.93
CA SER A 240 -1.24 1.66 2.06
C SER A 240 -2.68 1.24 1.80
N GLY A 241 -3.06 0.97 0.55
CA GLY A 241 -4.44 0.72 0.14
C GLY A 241 -5.30 1.97 -0.03
N MET A 242 -4.74 3.18 0.17
CA MET A 242 -5.49 4.43 -0.01
C MET A 242 -5.57 4.87 -1.47
N VAL A 243 -4.60 4.45 -2.29
CA VAL A 243 -4.51 4.78 -3.71
C VAL A 243 -4.57 3.48 -4.51
N GLU A 244 -5.24 3.53 -5.65
CA GLU A 244 -5.26 2.45 -6.62
C GLU A 244 -4.65 2.88 -7.94
N ARG A 245 -4.16 1.89 -8.69
CA ARG A 245 -3.69 2.08 -10.07
C ARG A 245 -4.67 1.41 -10.99
N ILE A 246 -5.27 2.20 -11.85
CA ILE A 246 -6.30 1.72 -12.76
C ILE A 246 -6.01 2.15 -14.20
N PRO A 247 -6.54 1.42 -15.19
CA PRO A 247 -6.48 1.84 -16.58
C PRO A 247 -7.23 3.15 -16.78
N ARG A 248 -6.65 4.06 -17.55
CA ARG A 248 -7.26 5.34 -17.92
C ARG A 248 -8.26 5.18 -19.05
N THR A 249 -9.44 4.69 -18.70
CA THR A 249 -10.54 4.53 -19.65
C THR A 249 -11.04 5.85 -20.22
N ASP A 250 -10.80 6.96 -19.53
CA ASP A 250 -10.98 8.33 -20.04
C ASP A 250 -10.15 8.62 -21.30
N ARG A 251 -9.06 7.86 -21.53
CA ARG A 251 -8.19 7.99 -22.71
C ARG A 251 -8.43 6.88 -23.75
N LEU A 252 -9.46 6.04 -23.58
CA LEU A 252 -9.70 4.88 -24.45
C LEU A 252 -9.93 5.27 -25.91
N ASN A 253 -10.78 6.26 -26.16
CA ASN A 253 -11.06 6.74 -27.52
C ASN A 253 -9.79 7.28 -28.20
N THR A 254 -8.98 8.06 -27.49
CA THR A 254 -7.70 8.58 -28.00
C THR A 254 -6.69 7.46 -28.27
N ALA A 255 -6.63 6.45 -27.40
CA ALA A 255 -5.74 5.29 -27.58
C ALA A 255 -6.15 4.46 -28.81
N LEU A 256 -7.46 4.21 -28.98
CA LEU A 256 -8.01 3.51 -30.13
C LEU A 256 -7.76 4.26 -31.43
N TRP A 257 -8.06 5.57 -31.45
CA TRP A 257 -7.77 6.43 -32.59
C TRP A 257 -6.29 6.38 -33.00
N THR A 258 -5.38 6.50 -32.02
CA THR A 258 -3.94 6.45 -32.27
C THR A 258 -3.52 5.09 -32.84
N ALA A 259 -4.02 3.99 -32.26
CA ALA A 259 -3.72 2.64 -32.71
C ALA A 259 -4.29 2.36 -34.11
N MET A 260 -5.54 2.75 -34.39
CA MET A 260 -6.19 2.61 -35.69
C MET A 260 -5.42 3.37 -36.78
N THR A 261 -5.11 4.64 -36.53
CA THR A 261 -4.38 5.50 -37.48
C THR A 261 -2.99 4.93 -37.76
N THR A 262 -2.25 4.55 -36.71
CA THR A 262 -0.88 4.02 -36.85
C THR A 262 -0.86 2.68 -37.59
N GLN A 263 -1.76 1.74 -37.24
CA GLN A 263 -1.77 0.43 -37.88
C GLN A 263 -2.27 0.50 -39.32
N HIS A 264 -3.28 1.33 -39.59
CA HIS A 264 -3.75 1.56 -40.96
C HIS A 264 -2.62 2.09 -41.86
N GLN A 265 -1.87 3.10 -41.41
CA GLN A 265 -0.74 3.65 -42.15
C GLN A 265 0.38 2.61 -42.39
N ARG A 266 0.63 1.73 -41.42
CA ARG A 266 1.74 0.75 -41.50
C ARG A 266 1.39 -0.54 -42.23
N ARG A 267 0.14 -0.98 -42.17
CA ARG A 267 -0.27 -2.35 -42.57
C ARG A 267 -1.45 -2.40 -43.53
N GLY A 268 -2.14 -1.30 -43.74
CA GLY A 268 -3.27 -1.19 -44.67
C GLY A 268 -4.58 -1.81 -44.18
N GLU A 269 -5.61 -1.64 -44.99
CA GLU A 269 -7.01 -2.00 -44.69
C GLU A 269 -7.22 -3.50 -44.48
N ASP A 270 -6.63 -4.35 -45.33
CA ASP A 270 -6.75 -5.81 -45.24
C ASP A 270 -6.28 -6.36 -43.89
N TRP A 271 -5.23 -5.76 -43.32
CA TRP A 271 -4.73 -6.15 -42.02
C TRP A 271 -5.69 -5.72 -40.90
N MET A 272 -6.24 -4.50 -40.99
CA MET A 272 -7.21 -3.96 -40.02
C MET A 272 -8.46 -4.84 -39.93
N LEU A 273 -9.00 -5.25 -41.08
CA LEU A 273 -10.15 -6.16 -41.19
C LEU A 273 -9.88 -7.51 -40.51
N LYS A 274 -8.77 -8.15 -40.87
CA LYS A 274 -8.45 -9.52 -40.41
C LYS A 274 -7.82 -9.53 -39.02
N LYS A 275 -6.55 -9.11 -38.94
CA LYS A 275 -5.74 -9.23 -37.71
C LYS A 275 -6.00 -8.08 -36.73
N GLY A 276 -6.42 -6.91 -37.22
CA GLY A 276 -6.77 -5.75 -36.41
C GLY A 276 -8.12 -5.85 -35.70
N GLY A 277 -8.89 -6.92 -35.92
CA GLY A 277 -10.11 -7.23 -35.16
C GLY A 277 -11.37 -6.53 -35.64
N PHE A 278 -11.33 -5.75 -36.73
CA PHE A 278 -12.50 -5.02 -37.23
C PHE A 278 -13.63 -5.98 -37.64
N GLN A 279 -13.33 -7.06 -38.36
CA GLN A 279 -14.33 -8.07 -38.73
C GLN A 279 -14.92 -8.82 -37.54
N ARG A 280 -14.20 -8.86 -36.42
CA ARG A 280 -14.61 -9.63 -35.23
C ARG A 280 -15.53 -8.82 -34.31
N LEU A 281 -15.30 -7.51 -34.21
CA LEU A 281 -15.88 -6.66 -33.16
C LEU A 281 -16.78 -5.54 -33.69
N LEU A 282 -16.70 -5.23 -34.98
CA LEU A 282 -17.46 -4.14 -35.60
C LEU A 282 -18.44 -4.71 -36.61
N ASN A 283 -19.59 -4.06 -36.79
CA ASN A 283 -20.50 -4.38 -37.88
C ASN A 283 -20.02 -3.78 -39.21
N ASP A 284 -20.54 -4.27 -40.34
CA ASP A 284 -20.08 -3.87 -41.68
C ASP A 284 -20.19 -2.35 -41.92
N GLN A 285 -21.20 -1.70 -41.34
CA GLN A 285 -21.37 -0.25 -41.43
C GLN A 285 -20.26 0.51 -40.71
N GLN A 286 -19.95 0.12 -39.46
CA GLN A 286 -18.85 0.69 -38.67
C GLN A 286 -17.50 0.45 -39.35
N GLN A 287 -17.27 -0.77 -39.87
CA GLN A 287 -16.04 -1.11 -40.58
C GLN A 287 -15.84 -0.20 -41.81
N GLY A 288 -16.87 -0.10 -42.67
CA GLY A 288 -16.79 0.71 -43.88
C GLY A 288 -16.60 2.20 -43.61
N ALA A 289 -17.29 2.73 -42.59
CA ALA A 289 -17.18 4.14 -42.22
C ALA A 289 -15.79 4.48 -41.65
N LEU A 290 -15.28 3.66 -40.72
CA LEU A 290 -13.96 3.88 -40.11
C LEU A 290 -12.83 3.72 -41.14
N LEU A 291 -12.87 2.69 -42.00
CA LEU A 291 -11.85 2.50 -43.03
C LEU A 291 -11.84 3.64 -44.05
N LYS A 292 -13.02 4.10 -44.48
CA LYS A 292 -13.14 5.26 -45.39
C LYS A 292 -12.58 6.54 -44.77
N ALA A 293 -12.80 6.77 -43.47
CA ALA A 293 -12.24 7.91 -42.75
C ALA A 293 -10.73 7.80 -42.57
N LEU A 294 -10.22 6.60 -42.28
CA LEU A 294 -8.78 6.30 -42.17
C LEU A 294 -8.05 6.48 -43.51
N ALA A 295 -8.63 6.00 -44.62
CA ALA A 295 -8.09 6.15 -45.96
C ALA A 295 -7.98 7.63 -46.38
N LYS A 296 -8.92 8.47 -45.93
CA LYS A 296 -8.92 9.92 -46.15
C LYS A 296 -8.06 10.70 -45.16
N GLY A 297 -7.54 10.06 -44.10
CA GLY A 297 -6.83 10.74 -43.02
C GLY A 297 -7.70 11.71 -42.21
N SER A 298 -9.03 11.58 -42.26
CA SER A 298 -9.98 12.50 -41.63
C SER A 298 -10.59 11.96 -40.34
N LEU A 299 -10.17 10.78 -39.88
CA LEU A 299 -10.68 10.18 -38.65
C LEU A 299 -10.27 11.04 -37.44
N SER A 300 -11.23 11.44 -36.61
CA SER A 300 -11.01 12.13 -35.33
C SER A 300 -11.26 11.23 -34.12
N VAL A 301 -10.96 11.71 -32.91
CA VAL A 301 -11.24 10.97 -31.65
C VAL A 301 -12.75 10.90 -31.40
N GLU A 302 -13.47 11.96 -31.77
CA GLU A 302 -14.93 12.07 -31.69
C GLU A 302 -15.62 11.10 -32.66
N ASP A 303 -15.05 10.90 -33.85
CA ASP A 303 -15.52 9.88 -34.77
C ASP A 303 -15.38 8.48 -34.16
N VAL A 304 -14.24 8.17 -33.54
CA VAL A 304 -14.05 6.88 -32.86
C VAL A 304 -15.07 6.70 -31.74
N ALA A 305 -15.27 7.73 -30.91
CA ALA A 305 -16.25 7.68 -29.82
C ALA A 305 -17.68 7.41 -30.32
N SER A 306 -18.09 8.09 -31.40
CA SER A 306 -19.43 7.93 -31.98
C SER A 306 -19.63 6.55 -32.62
N HIS A 307 -18.64 6.03 -33.35
CA HIS A 307 -18.74 4.71 -33.97
C HIS A 307 -18.73 3.57 -32.96
N LEU A 308 -18.06 3.75 -31.81
CA LEU A 308 -17.92 2.71 -30.79
C LEU A 308 -18.91 2.86 -29.61
N VAL A 309 -19.83 3.82 -29.66
CA VAL A 309 -20.75 4.13 -28.53
C VAL A 309 -21.57 2.93 -28.06
N ASN A 310 -21.94 2.02 -28.97
CA ASN A 310 -22.74 0.84 -28.69
C ASN A 310 -21.91 -0.42 -28.40
N ILE A 311 -20.58 -0.30 -28.37
CA ILE A 311 -19.67 -1.42 -28.11
C ILE A 311 -19.25 -1.35 -26.65
N GLU A 312 -19.39 -2.47 -25.94
CA GLU A 312 -18.98 -2.53 -24.54
C GLU A 312 -17.49 -2.22 -24.40
N ALA A 313 -17.13 -1.54 -23.32
CA ALA A 313 -15.75 -1.10 -23.13
C ALA A 313 -14.73 -2.25 -23.09
N ARG A 314 -15.16 -3.44 -22.65
CA ARG A 314 -14.33 -4.66 -22.68
C ARG A 314 -13.99 -5.08 -24.11
N GLU A 315 -14.93 -4.94 -25.04
CA GLU A 315 -14.71 -5.21 -26.46
C GLU A 315 -13.87 -4.12 -27.12
N GLN A 316 -14.09 -2.85 -26.75
CA GLN A 316 -13.23 -1.74 -27.17
C GLN A 316 -11.77 -1.95 -26.72
N MET A 317 -11.54 -2.46 -25.52
CA MET A 317 -10.20 -2.85 -25.06
C MET A 317 -9.63 -4.03 -25.83
N LEU A 318 -10.44 -5.03 -26.14
CA LEU A 318 -10.01 -6.15 -26.97
C LEU A 318 -9.57 -5.65 -28.35
N LEU A 319 -10.34 -4.75 -28.95
CA LEU A 319 -9.99 -4.07 -30.20
C LEU A 319 -8.66 -3.34 -30.06
N LEU A 320 -8.47 -2.55 -29.00
CA LEU A 320 -7.19 -1.87 -28.73
C LEU A 320 -6.02 -2.85 -28.65
N ASN A 321 -6.19 -3.98 -27.96
CA ASN A 321 -5.17 -5.01 -27.82
C ASN A 321 -4.85 -5.69 -29.16
N LEU A 322 -5.86 -5.96 -30.00
CA LEU A 322 -5.69 -6.53 -31.35
C LEU A 322 -4.95 -5.56 -32.29
N LEU A 323 -5.17 -4.25 -32.11
CA LEU A 323 -4.43 -3.18 -32.79
C LEU A 323 -3.02 -2.96 -32.20
N GLY A 324 -2.64 -3.71 -31.17
CA GLY A 324 -1.34 -3.61 -30.51
C GLY A 324 -1.18 -2.38 -29.61
N GLY A 325 -2.28 -1.69 -29.29
CA GLY A 325 -2.30 -0.59 -28.33
C GLY A 325 -2.44 -1.09 -26.88
N ARG A 326 -2.21 -0.19 -25.93
CA ARG A 326 -2.44 -0.41 -24.50
C ARG A 326 -2.97 0.86 -23.87
N LEU A 327 -3.86 0.72 -22.88
CA LEU A 327 -4.30 1.86 -22.08
C LEU A 327 -3.18 2.33 -21.16
N PRO A 328 -2.94 3.65 -21.05
CA PRO A 328 -2.07 4.17 -20.02
C PRO A 328 -2.69 3.90 -18.65
N MET A 329 -1.83 3.65 -17.65
CA MET A 329 -2.27 3.49 -16.27
C MET A 329 -2.19 4.83 -15.55
N GLY A 330 -3.13 5.08 -14.64
CA GLY A 330 -3.14 6.24 -13.77
C GLY A 330 -3.41 5.85 -12.32
N TYR A 331 -3.24 6.82 -11.42
CA TYR A 331 -3.41 6.66 -9.98
C TYR A 331 -4.59 7.54 -9.51
N ARG A 332 -5.43 7.01 -8.62
CA ARG A 332 -6.51 7.77 -7.96
C ARG A 332 -6.72 7.25 -6.53
N MET A 333 -7.41 8.01 -5.67
CA MET A 333 -7.84 7.45 -4.38
C MET A 333 -8.73 6.23 -4.60
N ALA A 334 -8.57 5.24 -3.73
CA ALA A 334 -9.22 3.95 -3.82
C ALA A 334 -10.63 4.04 -3.24
N GLY A 335 -11.59 4.35 -4.11
CA GLY A 335 -12.99 4.57 -3.76
C GLY A 335 -13.51 5.96 -4.12
N ALA A 336 -14.84 6.10 -4.06
CA ALA A 336 -15.56 7.31 -4.43
C ALA A 336 -15.60 8.39 -3.32
N ASN A 337 -15.39 8.01 -2.07
CA ASN A 337 -15.47 8.90 -0.91
C ASN A 337 -14.51 8.45 0.21
N PRO A 338 -14.25 9.29 1.22
CA PRO A 338 -13.36 8.97 2.33
C PRO A 338 -13.72 7.66 3.05
N ALA A 339 -15.01 7.40 3.27
CA ALA A 339 -15.48 6.19 3.92
C ALA A 339 -15.16 4.91 3.11
N ALA A 340 -15.20 4.98 1.77
CA ALA A 340 -14.79 3.88 0.91
C ALA A 340 -13.28 3.62 1.00
N VAL A 341 -12.46 4.68 1.00
CA VAL A 341 -11.01 4.58 1.21
C VAL A 341 -10.70 3.95 2.56
N GLN A 342 -11.35 4.42 3.63
CA GLN A 342 -11.19 3.85 4.96
C GLN A 342 -11.56 2.37 4.99
N ARG A 343 -12.67 1.96 4.37
CA ARG A 343 -13.08 0.55 4.31
C ARG A 343 -12.02 -0.29 3.62
N GLN A 344 -11.49 0.17 2.49
CA GLN A 344 -10.45 -0.55 1.75
C GLN A 344 -9.16 -0.71 2.57
N VAL A 345 -8.73 0.35 3.28
CA VAL A 345 -7.57 0.27 4.17
C VAL A 345 -7.85 -0.67 5.35
N GLN A 346 -9.04 -0.61 5.93
CA GLN A 346 -9.47 -1.48 7.04
C GLN A 346 -9.50 -2.96 6.61
N ASP A 347 -10.05 -3.29 5.44
CA ASP A 347 -10.13 -4.66 4.94
C ASP A 347 -8.74 -5.28 4.75
N ARG A 348 -7.78 -4.50 4.25
CA ARG A 348 -6.39 -4.92 4.09
C ARG A 348 -5.68 -5.04 5.43
N LEU A 349 -5.89 -4.09 6.34
CA LEU A 349 -5.37 -4.15 7.70
C LEU A 349 -5.88 -5.40 8.43
N ASP A 350 -7.19 -5.65 8.39
CA ASP A 350 -7.84 -6.81 9.02
C ASP A 350 -7.30 -8.14 8.50
N ARG A 351 -6.93 -8.20 7.21
CA ARG A 351 -6.24 -9.37 6.65
C ARG A 351 -4.89 -9.62 7.32
N VAL A 352 -4.07 -8.59 7.52
CA VAL A 352 -2.78 -8.72 8.22
C VAL A 352 -2.99 -9.08 9.69
N LEU A 353 -3.91 -8.39 10.37
CA LEU A 353 -4.20 -8.63 11.78
C LEU A 353 -4.74 -10.05 12.02
N ARG A 354 -5.63 -10.57 11.16
CA ARG A 354 -6.07 -11.99 11.23
C ARG A 354 -4.92 -12.98 11.09
N ARG A 355 -3.95 -12.71 10.20
CA ARG A 355 -2.75 -13.54 10.08
C ARG A 355 -1.89 -13.47 11.34
N MET A 356 -1.74 -12.27 11.93
CA MET A 356 -1.02 -12.11 13.19
C MET A 356 -1.70 -12.88 14.34
N VAL A 357 -3.03 -12.84 14.43
CA VAL A 357 -3.79 -13.62 15.43
C VAL A 357 -3.50 -15.12 15.27
N ARG A 358 -3.52 -15.64 14.03
CA ARG A 358 -3.17 -17.03 13.76
C ARG A 358 -1.73 -17.36 14.19
N VAL A 359 -0.76 -16.54 13.79
CA VAL A 359 0.66 -16.77 14.12
C VAL A 359 0.91 -16.67 15.63
N ALA A 360 0.23 -15.76 16.33
CA ALA A 360 0.30 -15.65 17.78
C ALA A 360 -0.19 -16.92 18.49
N GLY A 361 -1.34 -17.47 18.04
CA GLY A 361 -1.85 -18.74 18.57
C GLY A 361 -0.90 -19.90 18.34
N LEU A 362 -0.34 -20.01 17.13
CA LEU A 362 0.65 -21.05 16.80
C LEU A 362 1.93 -20.93 17.65
N LEU A 363 2.39 -19.70 17.92
CA LEU A 363 3.54 -19.46 18.80
C LEU A 363 3.25 -19.85 20.24
N ASP A 364 2.12 -19.41 20.81
CA ASP A 364 1.72 -19.77 22.17
C ASP A 364 1.61 -21.30 22.32
N GLU A 365 1.00 -21.99 21.35
CA GLU A 365 0.91 -23.47 21.31
C GLU A 365 2.29 -24.14 21.21
N ALA A 366 3.16 -23.66 20.31
CA ALA A 366 4.47 -24.23 20.09
C ALA A 366 5.37 -24.10 21.33
N PHE A 367 5.37 -22.94 21.99
CA PHE A 367 6.10 -22.72 23.24
C PHE A 367 5.53 -23.55 24.39
N ALA A 368 4.21 -23.70 24.49
CA ALA A 368 3.59 -24.56 25.50
C ALA A 368 3.93 -26.04 25.31
N SER A 369 4.13 -26.49 24.06
CA SER A 369 4.53 -27.87 23.75
C SER A 369 6.03 -28.17 23.87
N SER A 370 6.86 -27.12 23.95
CA SER A 370 8.32 -27.24 24.04
C SER A 370 8.84 -27.15 25.49
N ASN A 371 7.97 -26.77 26.43
CA ASN A 371 8.18 -26.79 27.87
C ASN A 371 7.55 -28.05 28.47
#